data_AF-A0A8D8EXA4-F1
#
_entry.id   AF-A0A8D8EXA4-F1
#
_cell.length_a   1.000
_cell.length_b   1.000
_cell.length_c   1.000
_cell.angle_alpha   90.00
_cell.angle_beta   90.00
_cell.angle_gamma   90.00
#
_symmetry.space_group_name_H-M   'P 1'
#
loop_
_entity.id
_entity.type
_entity.pdbx_description
1 polymer ?
#
loop_
_entity_poly.entity_id
_entity_poly.type
_entity_poly.pdbx_seq_one_letter_code
_entity_poly.pdbx_strand_id
1 'polypeptide(L)'
;MLSPSSLFVLLVFAAGLQVQGQRISQRKCAEFKEETKLLSTGIALTLDPDPIVFESFNCTKSVDLIVGGEDAKPGEFPHQVLLGWKVDRNGTLVNDFKCGGSLISERFVLTAAHCLKYGVPQIVRLGELDLTIESDEEFDVGIEYIRRHPEHRFKFSYHDIALVKLNQTIPFSHYVRPACLWDTIEMNVTAV
;
A
#
# COMPACT_ATOMS: atom_id res chain seq x y z
N MET A 1 19.68 -47.54 -11.14
CA MET A 1 19.11 -47.61 -9.77
C MET A 1 19.78 -46.52 -8.95
N LEU A 2 19.12 -45.38 -8.75
CA LEU A 2 19.64 -44.26 -7.96
C LEU A 2 19.27 -44.48 -6.48
N SER A 3 20.19 -44.14 -5.57
CA SER A 3 20.13 -44.36 -4.13
C SER A 3 18.91 -43.67 -3.47
N PRO A 4 18.28 -44.28 -2.43
CA PRO A 4 17.14 -43.70 -1.72
C PRO A 4 17.44 -42.35 -1.04
N SER A 5 18.72 -42.00 -0.83
CA SER A 5 19.13 -40.71 -0.26
C SER A 5 19.01 -39.52 -1.22
N SER A 6 18.92 -39.75 -2.54
CA SER A 6 18.80 -38.67 -3.53
C SER A 6 17.36 -38.20 -3.77
N LEU A 7 16.34 -39.00 -3.42
CA LEU A 7 14.93 -38.58 -3.52
C LEU A 7 14.50 -37.63 -2.40
N PHE A 8 15.11 -37.73 -1.21
CA PHE A 8 14.77 -36.86 -0.08
C PHE A 8 15.31 -35.43 -0.26
N VAL A 9 16.46 -35.28 -0.94
CA VAL A 9 17.05 -33.96 -1.22
C VAL A 9 16.21 -33.18 -2.26
N LEU A 10 15.54 -33.86 -3.19
CA LEU A 10 14.68 -33.22 -4.19
C LEU A 10 13.32 -32.75 -3.61
N LEU A 11 12.82 -33.39 -2.55
CA LEU A 11 11.55 -33.02 -1.91
C LEU A 11 11.65 -31.78 -1.01
N VAL A 12 12.83 -31.48 -0.45
CA VAL A 12 13.04 -30.28 0.38
C VAL A 12 13.06 -28.99 -0.46
N PHE A 13 13.34 -29.07 -1.76
CA PHE A 13 13.32 -27.91 -2.65
C PHE A 13 11.94 -27.55 -3.22
N ALA A 14 10.92 -28.41 -3.07
CA ALA A 14 9.59 -28.15 -3.64
C ALA A 14 8.73 -27.17 -2.83
N ALA A 15 9.06 -26.91 -1.55
CA ALA A 15 8.33 -25.98 -0.68
C ALA A 15 9.03 -24.61 -0.52
N GLY A 16 10.17 -24.40 -1.19
CA GLY A 16 11.05 -23.25 -0.99
C GLY A 16 11.41 -22.51 -2.27
N LEU A 17 10.55 -22.53 -3.30
CA LEU A 17 10.69 -21.66 -4.46
C LEU A 17 10.48 -20.20 -4.04
N GLN A 18 11.52 -19.59 -3.47
CA GLN A 18 11.68 -18.14 -3.50
C GLN A 18 11.59 -17.73 -4.97
N VAL A 19 10.51 -17.02 -5.32
CA VAL A 19 10.31 -16.40 -6.65
C VAL A 19 11.50 -15.48 -6.90
N GLN A 20 12.51 -15.98 -7.60
CA GLN A 20 13.78 -15.32 -7.83
C GLN A 20 13.55 -14.27 -8.93
N GLY A 21 13.21 -13.04 -8.53
CA GLY A 21 13.02 -11.91 -9.46
C GLY A 21 11.96 -10.87 -9.08
N GLN A 22 11.08 -11.15 -8.10
CA GLN A 22 10.02 -10.22 -7.72
C GLN A 22 10.51 -9.19 -6.67
N ARG A 23 10.12 -7.91 -6.83
CA ARG A 23 10.46 -6.86 -5.86
C ARG A 23 9.82 -7.17 -4.52
N ILE A 24 10.50 -6.85 -3.41
CA ILE A 24 9.96 -7.05 -2.05
C ILE A 24 8.59 -6.38 -1.91
N SER A 25 8.40 -5.20 -2.49
CA SER A 25 7.13 -4.48 -2.48
C SER A 25 6.00 -5.21 -3.20
N GLN A 26 6.27 -5.84 -4.34
CA GLN A 26 5.27 -6.61 -5.07
C GLN A 26 4.83 -7.85 -4.27
N ARG A 27 5.80 -8.56 -3.67
CA ARG A 27 5.49 -9.72 -2.81
C ARG A 27 4.65 -9.29 -1.60
N LYS A 28 5.02 -8.20 -0.94
CA LYS A 28 4.34 -7.72 0.27
C LYS A 28 2.96 -7.15 -0.01
N CYS A 29 2.76 -6.51 -1.16
CA CYS A 29 1.41 -6.17 -1.57
C CYS A 29 0.59 -7.42 -1.93
N ALA A 30 1.16 -8.41 -2.62
CA ALA A 30 0.45 -9.66 -2.92
C ALA A 30 0.02 -10.39 -1.65
N GLU A 31 0.88 -10.46 -0.63
CA GLU A 31 0.54 -10.97 0.71
C GLU A 31 -0.68 -10.22 1.30
N PHE A 32 -0.70 -8.88 1.23
CA PHE A 32 -1.84 -8.09 1.67
C PHE A 32 -3.12 -8.37 0.85
N LYS A 33 -3.01 -8.52 -0.48
CA LYS A 33 -4.17 -8.87 -1.32
C LYS A 33 -4.78 -10.20 -0.89
N GLU A 34 -3.97 -11.22 -0.64
CA GLU A 34 -4.46 -12.53 -0.19
C GLU A 34 -5.15 -12.46 1.18
N GLU A 35 -4.66 -11.63 2.10
CA GLU A 35 -5.30 -11.39 3.41
C GLU A 35 -6.67 -10.69 3.28
N THR A 36 -6.86 -9.89 2.24
CA THR A 36 -8.13 -9.16 1.99
C THR A 36 -9.18 -9.96 1.21
N LYS A 37 -8.89 -11.21 0.82
CA LYS A 37 -9.85 -12.06 0.12
C LYS A 37 -10.90 -12.60 1.08
N LEU A 38 -12.16 -12.41 0.72
CA LEU A 38 -13.30 -13.08 1.34
C LEU A 38 -13.69 -14.28 0.47
N LEU A 39 -13.50 -15.47 1.03
CA LEU A 39 -13.95 -16.72 0.44
C LEU A 39 -15.41 -16.95 0.81
N SER A 40 -16.27 -17.00 -0.18
CA SER A 40 -17.68 -17.36 -0.03
C SER A 40 -17.94 -18.69 -0.72
N THR A 41 -18.59 -19.62 -0.03
CA THR A 41 -18.90 -20.94 -0.60
C THR A 41 -20.38 -21.03 -0.95
N GLY A 42 -20.69 -21.26 -2.22
CA GLY A 42 -22.02 -21.62 -2.68
C GLY A 42 -22.15 -23.13 -2.82
N ILE A 43 -23.29 -23.68 -2.41
CA ILE A 43 -23.60 -25.10 -2.51
C ILE A 43 -24.87 -25.27 -3.34
N ALA A 44 -24.85 -26.16 -4.34
CA ALA A 44 -26.05 -26.49 -5.11
C ALA A 44 -27.03 -27.34 -4.29
N LEU A 45 -28.34 -27.21 -4.52
CA LEU A 45 -29.36 -28.01 -3.81
C LEU A 45 -29.52 -29.43 -4.40
N THR A 46 -28.40 -30.11 -4.67
CA THR A 46 -28.38 -31.50 -5.13
C THR A 46 -28.02 -32.44 -3.97
N LEU A 47 -28.24 -33.74 -4.13
CA LEU A 47 -28.02 -34.74 -3.08
C LEU A 47 -26.54 -34.94 -2.71
N ASP A 48 -25.60 -34.53 -3.57
CA ASP A 48 -24.16 -34.49 -3.30
C ASP A 48 -23.49 -33.38 -4.15
N PRO A 49 -23.54 -32.12 -3.71
CA PRO A 49 -23.01 -30.98 -4.45
C PRO A 49 -21.53 -30.75 -4.14
N ASP A 50 -20.73 -30.54 -5.19
CA ASP A 50 -19.41 -29.96 -5.03
C ASP A 50 -19.53 -28.48 -4.60
N PRO A 51 -18.82 -28.04 -3.54
CA PRO A 51 -18.86 -26.65 -3.11
C PRO A 51 -18.16 -25.75 -4.14
N ILE A 52 -18.84 -24.68 -4.55
CA ILE A 52 -18.28 -23.64 -5.42
C ILE A 52 -17.72 -22.55 -4.52
N VAL A 53 -16.41 -22.32 -4.59
CA VAL A 53 -15.73 -21.25 -3.85
C VAL A 53 -15.63 -20.01 -4.73
N PHE A 54 -16.17 -18.90 -4.26
CA PHE A 54 -16.11 -17.59 -4.87
C PHE A 54 -15.13 -16.72 -4.08
N GLU A 55 -14.11 -16.20 -4.76
CA GLU A 55 -13.25 -15.17 -4.18
C GLU A 55 -13.88 -13.81 -4.44
N SER A 56 -14.13 -13.06 -3.38
CA SER A 56 -14.47 -11.64 -3.47
C SER A 56 -13.41 -10.85 -2.73
N PHE A 57 -13.01 -9.71 -3.26
CA PHE A 57 -12.16 -8.79 -2.50
C PHE A 57 -13.06 -8.09 -1.49
N ASN A 58 -12.70 -8.16 -0.21
CA ASN A 58 -13.36 -7.38 0.83
C ASN A 58 -12.86 -5.93 0.77
N CYS A 59 -12.95 -5.32 -0.41
CA CYS A 59 -12.96 -3.88 -0.54
C CYS A 59 -14.37 -3.50 -0.07
N THR A 60 -14.49 -3.13 1.21
CA THR A 60 -15.72 -2.71 1.88
C THR A 60 -16.60 -2.00 0.87
N LYS A 61 -17.81 -2.53 0.61
CA LYS A 61 -18.73 -2.14 -0.48
C LYS A 61 -18.51 -0.67 -0.83
N SER A 62 -17.80 -0.38 -1.92
CA SER A 62 -17.64 1.00 -2.34
C SER A 62 -19.04 1.48 -2.69
N VAL A 63 -19.63 2.25 -1.79
CA VAL A 63 -20.83 2.99 -2.11
C VAL A 63 -20.36 3.98 -3.16
N ASP A 64 -20.90 3.89 -4.37
CA ASP A 64 -20.72 4.94 -5.36
C ASP A 64 -21.21 6.22 -4.69
N LEU A 65 -20.27 7.09 -4.28
CA LEU A 65 -20.33 8.53 -4.00
C LEU A 65 -19.48 8.90 -2.78
N ILE A 66 -18.70 9.98 -2.93
CA ILE A 66 -17.83 10.66 -1.94
C ILE A 66 -18.61 11.23 -0.72
N VAL A 67 -19.92 10.99 -0.62
CA VAL A 67 -20.77 11.43 0.51
C VAL A 67 -21.12 10.22 1.38
N GLY A 68 -20.69 10.24 2.64
CA GLY A 68 -20.95 9.16 3.60
C GLY A 68 -19.83 8.14 3.74
N GLY A 69 -18.57 8.59 3.67
CA GLY A 69 -17.44 7.75 4.07
C GLY A 69 -17.58 7.29 5.53
N GLU A 70 -17.00 6.14 5.84
CA GLU A 70 -16.90 5.59 7.19
C GLU A 70 -15.46 5.69 7.70
N ASP A 71 -15.31 5.71 9.02
CA ASP A 71 -13.98 5.67 9.63
C ASP A 71 -13.29 4.34 9.28
N ALA A 72 -12.05 4.43 8.81
CA ALA A 72 -11.26 3.26 8.49
C ALA A 72 -10.97 2.44 9.76
N LYS A 73 -10.88 1.12 9.62
CA LYS A 73 -10.43 0.26 10.71
C LYS A 73 -8.91 0.31 10.84
N PRO A 74 -8.36 0.05 12.05
CA PRO A 74 -6.91 -0.09 12.21
C PRO A 74 -6.33 -1.12 11.23
N GLY A 75 -5.38 -0.68 10.41
CA GLY A 75 -4.70 -1.53 9.42
C GLY A 75 -5.50 -1.83 8.14
N GLU A 76 -6.67 -1.20 7.92
CA GLU A 76 -7.46 -1.40 6.70
C GLU A 76 -6.74 -0.87 5.45
N PHE A 77 -6.07 0.29 5.57
CA PHE A 77 -5.30 0.92 4.49
C PHE A 77 -3.83 1.10 4.90
N PRO A 78 -3.05 0.01 5.02
CA PRO A 78 -1.69 0.05 5.60
C PRO A 78 -0.66 0.73 4.69
N HIS A 79 -1.06 1.11 3.47
CA HIS A 79 -0.25 1.86 2.54
C HIS A 79 -0.47 3.38 2.66
N GLN A 80 -1.48 3.83 3.40
CA GLN A 80 -1.75 5.24 3.59
C GLN A 80 -0.59 5.90 4.34
N VAL A 81 -0.17 7.07 3.86
CA VAL A 81 0.83 7.89 4.54
C VAL A 81 0.43 9.36 4.53
N LEU A 82 0.96 10.13 5.48
CA LEU A 82 0.79 11.58 5.54
C LEU A 82 2.11 12.30 5.27
N LEU A 83 2.06 13.37 4.49
CA LEU A 83 3.20 14.28 4.29
C LEU A 83 3.10 15.44 5.28
N GLY A 84 4.14 15.62 6.08
CA GLY A 84 4.19 16.64 7.13
C GLY A 84 5.17 17.77 6.83
N TRP A 85 4.73 19.00 7.09
CA TRP A 85 5.55 20.20 7.05
C TRP A 85 5.86 20.68 8.46
N LYS A 86 7.14 20.89 8.77
CA LYS A 86 7.51 21.48 10.07
C LYS A 86 7.15 22.96 10.07
N VAL A 87 6.26 23.34 10.97
CA VAL A 87 5.83 24.73 11.18
C VAL A 87 6.07 25.13 12.61
N ASP A 88 6.50 26.38 12.82
CA ASP A 88 6.60 26.97 14.15
C ASP A 88 5.20 27.43 14.59
N ARG A 89 4.73 26.89 15.72
CA ARG A 89 3.54 27.38 16.43
C ARG A 89 3.98 27.80 17.83
N ASN A 90 4.10 29.12 18.03
CA ASN A 90 4.44 29.75 19.31
C ASN A 90 5.78 29.28 19.91
N GLY A 91 6.82 29.10 19.08
CA GLY A 91 8.15 28.66 19.49
C GLY A 91 8.31 27.15 19.57
N THR A 92 7.26 26.37 19.30
CA THR A 92 7.30 24.91 19.22
C THR A 92 7.17 24.49 17.76
N LEU A 93 8.14 23.70 17.28
CA LEU A 93 8.04 23.06 15.97
C LEU A 93 7.06 21.90 16.02
N VAL A 94 6.00 21.98 15.21
CA VAL A 94 5.00 20.91 15.06
C VAL A 94 4.94 20.44 13.61
N ASN A 95 4.50 19.20 13.42
CA ASN A 95 4.27 18.63 12.10
C ASN A 95 2.85 18.98 11.63
N ASP A 96 2.74 19.71 10.52
CA ASP A 96 1.49 20.09 9.89
C ASP A 96 1.23 19.19 8.68
N PHE A 97 0.30 18.24 8.80
CA PHE A 97 -0.01 17.27 7.76
C PHE A 97 -1.04 17.82 6.79
N LYS A 98 -0.65 18.07 5.52
CA LYS A 98 -1.51 18.72 4.51
C LYS A 98 -1.85 17.85 3.30
N CYS A 99 -1.14 16.74 3.15
CA CYS A 99 -1.29 15.85 2.01
C CYS A 99 -1.13 14.41 2.44
N GLY A 100 -1.74 13.52 1.67
CA GLY A 100 -1.51 12.08 1.78
C GLY A 100 -0.52 11.56 0.74
N GLY A 101 -0.32 10.25 0.76
CA GLY A 101 0.35 9.48 -0.26
C GLY A 101 0.12 8.00 -0.04
N SER A 102 0.73 7.18 -0.88
CA SER A 102 0.71 5.73 -0.74
C SER A 102 2.13 5.19 -0.71
N LEU A 103 2.47 4.40 0.31
CA LEU A 103 3.69 3.62 0.33
C LEU A 103 3.64 2.61 -0.83
N ILE A 104 4.63 2.60 -1.71
CA ILE A 104 4.68 1.68 -2.88
C ILE A 104 5.90 0.75 -2.82
N SER A 105 6.80 1.00 -1.87
CA SER A 105 7.89 0.10 -1.51
C SER A 105 8.44 0.45 -0.14
N GLU A 106 9.40 -0.32 0.33
CA GLU A 106 10.11 -0.10 1.61
C GLU A 106 10.83 1.25 1.71
N ARG A 107 10.97 2.01 0.61
CA ARG A 107 11.66 3.32 0.60
C ARG A 107 10.98 4.38 -0.27
N PHE A 108 9.84 4.09 -0.88
CA PHE A 108 9.18 5.02 -1.80
C PHE A 108 7.71 5.20 -1.48
N VAL A 109 7.31 6.46 -1.45
CA VAL A 109 5.93 6.90 -1.38
C VAL A 109 5.56 7.57 -2.69
N LEU A 110 4.39 7.21 -3.20
CA LEU A 110 3.74 7.86 -4.32
C LEU A 110 2.79 8.93 -3.79
N THR A 111 2.82 10.13 -4.36
CA THR A 111 1.92 11.23 -3.98
C THR A 111 1.62 12.12 -5.19
N ALA A 112 0.77 13.12 -5.00
CA ALA A 112 0.49 14.13 -6.02
C ALA A 112 1.61 15.17 -6.11
N ALA A 113 1.90 15.66 -7.31
CA ALA A 113 2.87 16.72 -7.52
C ALA A 113 2.41 18.06 -6.90
N HIS A 114 1.10 18.32 -6.87
CA HIS A 114 0.54 19.53 -6.31
C HIS A 114 0.76 19.65 -4.80
N CYS A 115 1.03 18.55 -4.09
CA CYS A 115 1.37 18.61 -2.67
C CYS A 115 2.60 19.48 -2.41
N LEU A 116 3.49 19.61 -3.40
CA LEU A 116 4.67 20.47 -3.31
C LEU A 116 4.34 21.98 -3.47
N LYS A 117 3.08 22.36 -3.72
CA LYS A 117 2.63 23.76 -3.67
C LYS A 117 2.74 24.35 -2.25
N TYR A 118 2.67 23.51 -1.22
CA TYR A 118 2.81 23.91 0.18
C TYR A 118 4.27 24.06 0.64
N GLY A 119 5.24 23.85 -0.28
CA GLY A 119 6.67 23.73 0.03
C GLY A 119 7.12 22.27 0.02
N VAL A 120 8.36 22.02 0.42
CA VAL A 120 8.92 20.65 0.49
C VAL A 120 8.57 20.05 1.85
N PRO A 121 7.80 18.94 1.93
CA PRO A 121 7.56 18.26 3.20
C PRO A 121 8.88 17.74 3.76
N GLN A 122 9.00 17.71 5.08
CA GLN A 122 10.21 17.26 5.76
C GLN A 122 10.08 15.84 6.31
N ILE A 123 8.85 15.38 6.54
CA ILE A 123 8.58 14.06 7.11
C ILE A 123 7.44 13.35 6.36
N VAL A 124 7.44 12.03 6.48
CA VAL A 124 6.33 11.14 6.12
C VAL A 124 5.91 10.39 7.38
N ARG A 125 4.63 10.43 7.74
CA ARG A 125 4.06 9.60 8.81
C ARG A 125 3.40 8.35 8.23
N LEU A 126 3.66 7.20 8.84
CA LEU A 126 3.06 5.90 8.51
C LEU A 126 2.39 5.30 9.75
N GLY A 127 1.46 4.35 9.54
CA GLY A 127 0.77 3.65 10.64
C GLY A 127 -0.26 4.49 11.41
N GLU A 128 -0.54 5.70 10.92
CA GLU A 128 -1.49 6.64 11.51
C GLU A 128 -2.94 6.28 11.18
N LEU A 129 -3.83 6.48 12.15
CA LEU A 129 -5.27 6.32 11.99
C LEU A 129 -6.05 7.56 12.46
N ASP A 130 -5.63 8.19 13.55
CA ASP A 130 -6.32 9.32 14.18
C ASP A 130 -5.31 10.33 14.70
N LEU A 131 -5.15 11.44 13.95
CA LEU A 131 -4.23 12.53 14.28
C LEU A 131 -4.52 13.24 15.63
N THR A 132 -5.64 12.91 16.29
CA THR A 132 -6.00 13.46 17.60
C THR A 132 -5.52 12.61 18.76
N ILE A 133 -5.06 11.37 18.52
CA ILE A 133 -4.64 10.40 19.52
C ILE A 133 -3.24 9.90 19.17
N GLU A 134 -2.30 9.97 20.12
CA GLU A 134 -0.98 9.36 19.92
C GLU A 134 -1.10 7.82 19.93
N SER A 135 -0.57 7.18 18.89
CA SER A 135 -0.53 5.72 18.74
C SER A 135 0.91 5.18 18.79
N ASP A 136 1.12 4.00 19.39
CA ASP A 136 2.42 3.30 19.34
C ASP A 136 2.74 2.73 17.95
N GLU A 137 1.75 2.68 17.05
CA GLU A 137 1.90 2.17 15.69
C GLU A 137 2.34 3.25 14.69
N GLU A 138 2.15 4.53 15.03
CA GLU A 138 2.51 5.64 14.17
C GLU A 138 4.01 5.97 14.30
N PHE A 139 4.64 6.32 13.18
CA PHE A 139 6.01 6.85 13.24
C PHE A 139 6.34 7.75 12.06
N ASP A 140 7.19 8.74 12.34
CA ASP A 140 7.65 9.73 11.38
C ASP A 140 9.00 9.33 10.78
N VAL A 141 9.13 9.48 9.47
CA VAL A 141 10.35 9.18 8.72
C VAL A 141 10.78 10.36 7.88
N GLY A 142 12.09 10.61 7.82
CA GLY A 142 12.66 11.69 7.03
C GLY A 142 12.66 11.40 5.53
N ILE A 143 12.74 12.47 4.74
CA ILE A 143 12.77 12.40 3.28
C ILE A 143 14.21 12.58 2.77
N GLU A 144 14.66 11.67 1.89
CA GLU A 144 15.94 11.77 1.20
C GLU A 144 15.85 12.76 0.03
N TYR A 145 14.87 12.55 -0.86
CA TYR A 145 14.57 13.47 -1.95
C TYR A 145 13.15 13.29 -2.45
N ILE A 146 12.66 14.29 -3.20
CA ILE A 146 11.37 14.24 -3.88
C ILE A 146 11.59 14.49 -5.37
N ARG A 147 11.01 13.63 -6.20
CA ARG A 147 11.01 13.75 -7.65
C ARG A 147 9.59 14.00 -8.15
N ARG A 148 9.30 15.27 -8.43
CA ARG A 148 8.10 15.68 -9.15
C ARG A 148 8.19 15.27 -10.61
N HIS A 149 7.06 14.93 -11.23
CA HIS A 149 7.03 14.72 -12.67
C HIS A 149 7.56 15.96 -13.42
N PRO A 150 8.51 15.80 -14.36
CA PRO A 150 9.18 16.93 -15.01
C PRO A 150 8.20 17.83 -15.78
N GLU A 151 7.13 17.24 -16.33
CA GLU A 151 6.11 17.97 -17.11
C GLU A 151 4.95 18.50 -16.26
N HIS A 152 4.95 18.28 -14.94
CA HIS A 152 3.88 18.82 -14.10
C HIS A 152 3.90 20.34 -14.11
N ARG A 153 2.72 20.94 -14.28
CA ARG A 153 2.50 22.38 -14.21
C ARG A 153 1.43 22.67 -13.17
N PHE A 154 1.81 23.39 -12.11
CA PHE A 154 0.93 23.70 -10.97
C PHE A 154 -0.42 24.35 -11.34
N LYS A 155 -0.47 25.10 -12.45
CA LYS A 155 -1.68 25.80 -12.93
C LYS A 155 -2.71 24.87 -13.58
N PHE A 156 -2.27 23.76 -14.19
CA PHE A 156 -3.13 22.93 -15.05
C PHE A 156 -3.37 21.53 -14.50
N SER A 157 -2.72 21.15 -13.40
CA SER A 157 -2.84 19.83 -12.74
C SER A 157 -2.56 18.63 -13.66
N TYR A 158 -1.96 18.82 -14.83
CA TYR A 158 -1.46 17.72 -15.66
C TYR A 158 -0.23 17.07 -15.02
N HIS A 159 -0.07 15.76 -15.22
CA HIS A 159 1.00 14.95 -14.66
C HIS A 159 1.15 15.13 -13.14
N ASP A 160 0.02 15.13 -12.42
CA ASP A 160 -0.01 15.39 -10.99
C ASP A 160 0.50 14.22 -10.14
N ILE A 161 1.77 13.89 -10.32
CA ILE A 161 2.44 12.74 -9.72
C ILE A 161 3.85 13.11 -9.25
N ALA A 162 4.22 12.66 -8.06
CA ALA A 162 5.54 12.79 -7.50
C ALA A 162 5.93 11.54 -6.70
N LEU A 163 7.23 11.26 -6.69
CA LEU A 163 7.82 10.20 -5.89
C LEU A 163 8.62 10.80 -4.74
N VAL A 164 8.36 10.34 -3.53
CA VAL A 164 9.11 10.69 -2.32
C VAL A 164 9.97 9.49 -1.96
N LYS A 165 11.30 9.67 -1.91
CA LYS A 165 12.22 8.64 -1.42
C LYS A 165 12.51 8.90 0.06
N LEU A 166 12.30 7.88 0.89
CA LEU A 166 12.54 7.92 2.33
C LEU A 166 14.02 7.74 2.64
N ASN A 167 14.51 8.41 3.70
CA ASN A 167 15.92 8.37 4.10
C ASN A 167 16.35 7.03 4.74
N GLN A 168 15.40 6.18 5.10
CA GLN A 168 15.63 4.85 5.66
C GLN A 168 14.66 3.82 5.07
N THR A 169 14.99 2.54 5.20
CA THR A 169 14.10 1.42 4.85
C THR A 169 13.05 1.23 5.94
N ILE A 170 11.80 1.09 5.53
CA ILE A 170 10.66 0.88 6.40
C ILE A 170 10.43 -0.62 6.62
N PRO A 171 10.38 -1.10 7.88
CA PRO A 171 9.94 -2.46 8.16
C PRO A 171 8.44 -2.56 7.91
N PHE A 172 8.01 -3.58 7.16
CA PHE A 172 6.59 -3.82 6.96
C PHE A 172 5.96 -4.53 8.17
N SER A 173 4.74 -4.14 8.49
CA SER A 173 3.94 -4.66 9.61
C SER A 173 2.50 -4.92 9.17
N HIS A 174 1.59 -5.17 10.10
CA HIS A 174 0.16 -5.20 9.80
C HIS A 174 -0.37 -3.80 9.41
N TYR A 175 0.16 -2.74 10.02
CA TYR A 175 -0.28 -1.36 9.81
C TYR A 175 0.50 -0.61 8.73
N VAL A 176 1.65 -1.15 8.29
CA VAL A 176 2.50 -0.52 7.28
C VAL A 176 2.87 -1.53 6.19
N ARG A 177 2.28 -1.39 5.00
CA ARG A 177 2.50 -2.27 3.84
C ARG A 177 2.45 -1.47 2.54
N PRO A 178 3.13 -1.91 1.47
CA PRO A 178 3.09 -1.21 0.20
C PRO A 178 1.79 -1.50 -0.56
N ALA A 179 1.25 -0.49 -1.24
CA ALA A 179 0.22 -0.63 -2.25
C ALA A 179 0.76 -1.32 -3.50
N CYS A 180 -0.13 -1.98 -4.22
CA CYS A 180 0.20 -2.59 -5.51
C CYS A 180 0.22 -1.51 -6.57
N LEU A 181 1.25 -1.54 -7.40
CA LEU A 181 1.24 -0.79 -8.65
C LEU A 181 0.63 -1.63 -9.75
N TRP A 182 -0.09 -0.96 -10.63
CA TRP A 182 -0.55 -1.55 -11.87
C TRP A 182 0.65 -1.79 -12.79
N ASP A 183 0.95 -3.05 -13.10
CA ASP A 183 2.12 -3.46 -13.90
C ASP A 183 1.76 -4.10 -15.24
N THR A 184 0.46 -4.18 -15.57
CA THR A 184 -0.02 -4.65 -16.87
C THR A 184 -0.31 -3.49 -17.82
N ILE A 185 -0.02 -3.68 -19.11
CA ILE A 185 -0.22 -2.63 -20.13
C ILE A 185 -1.70 -2.54 -20.56
N GLU A 186 -2.48 -3.60 -20.32
CA GLU A 186 -3.90 -3.65 -20.67
C GLU A 186 -4.73 -2.88 -19.63
N MET A 187 -4.97 -1.60 -19.90
CA MET A 187 -6.06 -0.86 -19.28
C MET A 187 -7.38 -1.38 -19.86
N ASN A 188 -7.88 -2.50 -19.35
CA ASN A 188 -9.25 -2.95 -19.62
C ASN A 188 -10.23 -2.12 -18.77
N VAL A 189 -10.13 -0.80 -18.89
CA VAL A 189 -11.06 0.14 -18.27
C VAL A 189 -12.22 0.23 -19.24
N THR A 190 -13.18 -0.69 -19.12
CA THR A 190 -14.56 -0.35 -19.47
C THR A 190 -14.95 0.73 -18.49
N ALA A 191 -14.74 1.99 -18.86
CA ALA A 191 -15.33 3.12 -18.18
C ALA A 191 -16.84 2.86 -18.17
N VAL A 192 -17.39 2.69 -16.97
CA VAL A 192 -18.83 2.79 -16.71
C VAL A 192 -19.15 4.26 -16.54
#